data_AF-A0A6J5K459-F1
#
_entry.id   AF-A0A6J5K459-F1
#
_cell.length_a   1.000
_cell.length_b   1.000
_cell.length_c   1.000
_cell.angle_alpha   90.00
_cell.angle_beta   90.00
_cell.angle_gamma   90.00
#
_symmetry.space_group_name_H-M   'P 1'
#
loop_
_entity.id
_entity.type
_entity.pdbx_description
1 polymer ?
#
loop_
_entity_poly.entity_id
_entity_poly.type
_entity_poly.pdbx_seq_one_letter_code
_entity_poly.pdbx_strand_id
1 'polypeptide(L)'
;MDEMQEPLFTTVKLEDFVPADHPLRPLRLLVNQALKRLNGLFSTIYADSGRAWIAPEKLLRALLLQVFYSVRSERMLMEQMRYNLLFRWFVGLAIEDAVWDHSVFSKNRDRLLEHDVVEAFFTEVMSLADKQGLLSREHFSVDGTLIQAWASHKSFRPKDGSDDPPAGGGRNADTDWKGKRRSNDTHESSTDPDARLFRKSRQSGAILCYQGHILMENRSGLVVGAVVSHADGFGERASALRLLDCVPGRHAKTLRADKGYDMRDFVRDCRARKVTPHVARNDTHQGGSAIDGRTSRHTGYGISQVSLPAKNVPLAECVKLTQGGWKDG
;
A
#
# COMPACT_ATOMS: atom_id res chain seq x y z
N MET A 1 -10.16 -18.67 -46.83
CA MET A 1 -9.02 -18.30 -45.98
C MET A 1 -9.07 -16.80 -45.85
N ASP A 2 -9.16 -16.29 -44.62
CA ASP A 2 -9.10 -14.86 -44.35
C ASP A 2 -7.61 -14.48 -44.29
N GLU A 3 -7.06 -13.98 -45.40
CA GLU A 3 -5.67 -13.53 -45.48
C GLU A 3 -5.60 -12.05 -45.14
N MET A 4 -5.04 -11.74 -43.98
CA MET A 4 -4.82 -10.37 -43.53
C MET A 4 -3.72 -9.72 -44.39
N GLN A 5 -4.11 -8.82 -45.29
CA GLN A 5 -3.16 -7.97 -46.02
C GLN A 5 -2.73 -6.81 -45.13
N GLU A 6 -1.47 -6.80 -44.70
CA GLU A 6 -0.90 -5.69 -43.94
C GLU A 6 -0.48 -4.54 -44.87
N PRO A 7 -0.91 -3.29 -44.62
CA PRO A 7 -0.46 -2.13 -45.38
C PRO A 7 1.04 -1.87 -45.16
N LEU A 8 1.74 -1.49 -46.23
CA LEU A 8 3.20 -1.23 -46.25
C LEU A 8 3.65 -0.16 -45.24
N PHE A 9 2.79 0.82 -44.94
CA PHE A 9 3.04 1.84 -43.92
C PHE A 9 1.76 2.14 -43.15
N THR A 10 1.85 2.11 -41.82
CA THR A 10 0.77 2.51 -40.91
C THR A 10 1.29 3.55 -39.95
N THR A 11 0.64 4.72 -39.89
CA THR A 11 0.92 5.70 -38.83
C THR A 11 -0.15 5.53 -37.75
N VAL A 12 0.24 4.93 -36.63
CA VAL A 12 -0.63 4.74 -35.46
C VAL A 12 -0.07 5.48 -34.27
N LYS A 13 -0.91 6.20 -33.54
CA LYS A 13 -0.52 6.81 -32.26
C LYS A 13 -0.96 5.90 -31.13
N LEU A 14 -0.14 5.78 -30.09
CA LEU A 14 -0.52 5.08 -28.85
C LEU A 14 -1.83 5.63 -28.25
N GLU A 15 -2.07 6.93 -28.44
CA GLU A 15 -3.28 7.63 -28.00
C GLU A 15 -4.56 7.02 -28.59
N ASP A 16 -4.50 6.52 -29.83
CA ASP A 16 -5.66 6.02 -30.57
C ASP A 16 -6.13 4.65 -30.06
N PHE A 17 -5.25 3.91 -29.37
CA PHE A 17 -5.56 2.61 -28.78
C PHE A 17 -6.19 2.71 -27.39
N VAL A 18 -6.34 3.91 -26.85
CA VAL A 18 -6.91 4.13 -25.51
C VAL A 18 -8.24 4.87 -25.63
N PRO A 19 -9.38 4.23 -25.29
CA PRO A 19 -10.69 4.88 -25.34
C PRO A 19 -10.73 6.21 -24.59
N ALA A 20 -11.47 7.19 -25.10
CA ALA A 20 -11.52 8.56 -24.56
C ALA A 20 -12.06 8.62 -23.11
N ASP A 21 -12.92 7.67 -22.75
CA ASP A 21 -13.55 7.50 -21.43
C ASP A 21 -12.74 6.59 -20.49
N HIS A 22 -11.57 6.11 -20.92
CA HIS A 22 -10.77 5.18 -20.13
C HIS A 22 -10.29 5.83 -18.81
N PRO A 23 -10.47 5.17 -17.64
CA PRO A 23 -10.20 5.77 -16.32
C PRO A 23 -8.73 6.17 -16.08
N LEU A 24 -7.79 5.54 -16.79
CA LEU A 24 -6.38 5.94 -16.71
C LEU A 24 -6.08 7.32 -17.35
N ARG A 25 -6.98 7.90 -18.14
CA ARG A 25 -6.79 9.23 -18.76
C ARG A 25 -6.72 10.36 -17.73
N PRO A 26 -7.76 10.60 -16.90
CA PRO A 26 -7.66 11.61 -15.85
C PRO A 26 -6.54 11.29 -14.86
N LEU A 27 -6.31 10.00 -14.58
CA LEU A 27 -5.25 9.57 -13.68
C LEU A 27 -3.85 9.91 -14.21
N ARG A 28 -3.59 9.68 -15.50
CA ARG A 28 -2.31 10.02 -16.14
C ARG A 28 -2.04 11.51 -16.06
N LEU A 29 -3.05 12.37 -16.19
CA LEU A 29 -2.90 13.82 -16.05
C LEU A 29 -2.48 14.20 -14.62
N LEU A 30 -3.14 13.65 -13.60
CA LEU A 30 -2.81 13.89 -12.20
C LEU A 30 -1.39 13.40 -11.87
N VAL A 31 -1.05 12.19 -12.30
CA VAL A 31 0.29 11.59 -12.11
C VAL A 31 1.35 12.46 -12.77
N ASN A 32 1.13 12.91 -14.01
CA ASN A 32 2.07 13.79 -14.71
C ASN A 32 2.23 15.15 -14.01
N GLN A 33 1.17 15.71 -13.44
CA GLN A 33 1.25 16.96 -12.67
C GLN A 33 2.09 16.78 -11.40
N ALA A 34 1.88 15.69 -10.65
CA ALA A 34 2.69 15.37 -9.49
C ALA A 34 4.16 15.11 -9.86
N LEU A 35 4.42 14.33 -10.91
CA LEU A 35 5.77 14.03 -11.41
C LEU A 35 6.55 15.29 -11.78
N LYS A 36 5.91 16.29 -12.42
CA LYS A 36 6.57 17.56 -12.74
C LYS A 36 7.10 18.30 -11.50
N ARG A 37 6.44 18.17 -10.35
CA ARG A 37 6.88 18.78 -9.08
C ARG A 37 8.08 18.04 -8.48
N LEU A 38 8.26 16.77 -8.82
CA LEU A 38 9.37 15.93 -8.36
C LEU A 38 10.65 16.07 -9.21
N ASN A 39 10.62 16.80 -10.33
CA ASN A 39 11.78 16.94 -11.22
C ASN A 39 13.06 17.41 -10.51
N GLY A 40 12.94 18.30 -9.51
CA GLY A 40 14.10 18.76 -8.72
C GLY A 40 14.70 17.64 -7.85
N LEU A 41 13.84 16.82 -7.24
CA LEU A 41 14.25 15.65 -6.48
C LEU A 41 14.92 14.61 -7.38
N PHE A 42 14.33 14.32 -8.55
CA PHE A 42 14.94 13.44 -9.54
C PHE A 42 16.31 13.94 -10.02
N SER A 43 16.44 15.24 -10.28
CA SER A 43 17.72 15.81 -10.71
C SER A 43 18.81 15.60 -9.65
N THR A 44 18.46 15.69 -8.37
CA THR A 44 19.40 15.47 -7.26
C THR A 44 19.78 14.00 -7.14
N ILE A 45 18.78 13.10 -7.12
CA ILE A 45 18.99 11.66 -6.97
C ILE A 45 19.82 11.09 -8.12
N TYR A 46 19.58 11.56 -9.35
CA TYR A 46 20.16 10.99 -10.56
C TYR A 46 21.34 11.79 -11.15
N ALA A 47 21.80 12.87 -10.49
CA ALA A 47 22.98 13.62 -10.91
C ALA A 47 24.29 12.85 -10.70
N ASP A 48 24.46 12.23 -9.52
CA ASP A 48 25.77 11.73 -9.08
C ASP A 48 26.10 10.30 -9.52
N SER A 49 25.14 9.58 -10.09
CA SER A 49 25.26 8.12 -10.30
C SER A 49 25.05 7.68 -11.75
N GLY A 50 25.19 8.63 -12.68
CA GLY A 50 24.95 8.43 -14.11
C GLY A 50 23.46 8.37 -14.46
N ARG A 51 23.14 8.54 -15.75
CA ARG A 51 21.76 8.45 -16.24
C ARG A 51 21.14 7.13 -15.79
N ALA A 52 19.97 7.21 -15.17
CA ALA A 52 19.18 6.02 -14.88
C ALA A 52 18.91 5.26 -16.18
N TRP A 53 19.06 3.93 -16.14
CA TRP A 53 18.67 3.06 -17.24
C TRP A 53 17.18 3.18 -17.58
N ILE A 54 16.38 3.66 -16.61
CA ILE A 54 14.94 3.92 -16.73
C ILE A 54 14.66 5.30 -16.11
N ALA A 55 14.02 6.19 -16.86
CA ALA A 55 13.60 7.49 -16.33
C ALA A 55 12.65 7.31 -15.13
N PRO A 56 12.85 8.04 -14.01
CA PRO A 56 12.08 7.85 -12.78
C PRO A 56 10.58 8.06 -12.97
N GLU A 57 10.18 8.95 -13.88
CA GLU A 57 8.78 9.19 -14.24
C GLU A 57 8.13 7.97 -14.89
N LYS A 58 8.89 7.22 -15.70
CA LYS A 58 8.41 5.99 -16.34
C LYS A 58 8.34 4.86 -15.32
N LEU A 59 9.34 4.77 -14.45
CA LEU A 59 9.41 3.80 -13.36
C LEU A 59 8.21 3.94 -12.41
N LEU A 60 7.93 5.16 -11.93
CA LEU A 60 6.80 5.40 -11.04
C LEU A 60 5.44 5.09 -11.69
N ARG A 61 5.27 5.45 -12.97
CA ARG A 61 4.05 5.10 -13.72
C ARG A 61 3.88 3.60 -13.90
N ALA A 62 4.97 2.87 -14.10
CA ALA A 62 4.94 1.41 -14.19
C ALA A 62 4.58 0.76 -12.83
N LEU A 63 5.10 1.27 -11.71
CA LEU A 63 4.70 0.84 -10.37
C LEU A 63 3.21 1.11 -10.11
N LEU A 64 2.70 2.26 -10.53
CA LEU A 64 1.27 2.56 -10.42
C LEU A 64 0.39 1.58 -11.23
N LEU A 65 0.81 1.19 -12.43
CA LEU A 65 0.11 0.15 -13.19
C LEU A 65 0.12 -1.20 -12.49
N GLN A 66 1.23 -1.52 -11.83
CA GLN A 66 1.34 -2.72 -11.02
C GLN A 66 0.19 -2.76 -10.00
N VAL A 67 -0.03 -1.64 -9.30
CA VAL A 67 -1.07 -1.50 -8.28
C VAL A 67 -2.47 -1.58 -8.91
N PHE A 68 -2.73 -0.77 -9.94
CA PHE A 68 -4.07 -0.65 -10.53
C PHE A 68 -4.57 -1.95 -11.15
N TYR A 69 -3.66 -2.75 -11.70
CA TYR A 69 -3.99 -4.04 -12.33
C TYR A 69 -3.60 -5.25 -11.48
N SER A 70 -3.13 -5.02 -10.24
CA SER A 70 -2.69 -6.08 -9.31
C SER A 70 -1.70 -7.05 -9.96
N VAL A 71 -0.72 -6.50 -10.69
CA VAL A 71 0.27 -7.29 -11.44
C VAL A 71 1.32 -7.85 -10.48
N ARG A 72 1.27 -9.16 -10.29
CA ARG A 72 1.93 -9.85 -9.16
C ARG A 72 3.46 -9.92 -9.22
N SER A 73 4.08 -9.49 -10.32
CA SER A 73 5.55 -9.46 -10.41
C SER A 73 6.03 -8.47 -11.45
N GLU A 74 7.23 -7.95 -11.27
CA GLU A 74 7.88 -7.07 -12.24
C GLU A 74 8.15 -7.78 -13.56
N ARG A 75 8.43 -9.09 -13.52
CA ARG A 75 8.56 -9.90 -14.74
C ARG A 75 7.26 -9.93 -15.53
N MET A 76 6.13 -10.13 -14.85
CA MET A 76 4.80 -10.08 -15.47
C MET A 76 4.45 -8.65 -15.94
N LEU A 77 4.88 -7.61 -15.22
CA LEU A 77 4.72 -6.22 -15.64
C LEU A 77 5.49 -5.95 -16.95
N MET A 78 6.76 -6.37 -17.02
CA MET A 78 7.55 -6.25 -18.25
C MET A 78 6.90 -7.05 -19.39
N GLU A 79 6.42 -8.25 -19.11
CA GLU A 79 5.69 -9.05 -20.10
C GLU A 79 4.42 -8.33 -20.61
N GLN A 80 3.59 -7.78 -19.72
CA GLN A 80 2.43 -6.97 -20.09
C GLN A 80 2.84 -5.77 -20.96
N MET A 81 3.93 -5.08 -20.60
CA MET A 81 4.44 -3.95 -21.38
C MET A 81 4.91 -4.33 -22.81
N ARG A 82 5.18 -5.62 -23.09
CA ARG A 82 5.57 -6.07 -24.44
C ARG A 82 4.41 -6.07 -25.43
N TYR A 83 3.19 -6.35 -24.99
CA TYR A 83 2.03 -6.48 -25.88
C TYR A 83 0.87 -5.52 -25.55
N ASN A 84 0.84 -4.93 -24.36
CA ASN A 84 -0.27 -4.09 -23.92
C ASN A 84 0.00 -2.61 -24.25
N LEU A 85 -0.60 -2.11 -25.34
CA LEU A 85 -0.44 -0.72 -25.80
C LEU A 85 -0.98 0.30 -24.78
N LEU A 86 -2.00 -0.04 -23.99
CA LEU A 86 -2.50 0.83 -22.91
C LEU A 86 -1.43 1.02 -21.83
N PHE A 87 -0.69 -0.04 -21.47
CA PHE A 87 0.37 0.04 -20.47
C PHE A 87 1.53 0.90 -20.97
N ARG A 88 1.94 0.69 -22.23
CA ARG A 88 2.98 1.51 -22.87
C ARG A 88 2.56 2.98 -22.95
N TRP A 89 1.31 3.23 -23.33
CA TRP A 89 0.74 4.57 -23.37
C TRP A 89 0.80 5.24 -22.00
N PHE A 90 0.32 4.59 -20.94
CA PHE A 90 0.31 5.18 -19.60
C PHE A 90 1.73 5.49 -19.11
N VAL A 91 2.65 4.53 -19.27
CA VAL A 91 4.07 4.65 -18.90
C VAL A 91 4.83 5.65 -19.78
N GLY A 92 4.33 5.98 -20.96
CA GLY A 92 5.04 6.83 -21.93
C GLY A 92 6.25 6.13 -22.54
N LEU A 93 6.09 4.85 -22.87
CA LEU A 93 7.04 4.07 -23.66
C LEU A 93 6.53 4.07 -25.11
N ALA A 94 7.40 4.38 -26.10
CA ALA A 94 7.00 4.41 -27.52
C ALA A 94 6.57 3.02 -28.00
N ILE A 95 5.96 2.87 -29.17
CA ILE A 95 5.57 1.53 -29.66
C ILE A 95 6.82 0.67 -29.93
N GLU A 96 7.86 1.28 -30.48
CA GLU A 96 9.06 0.60 -30.96
C GLU A 96 10.12 0.38 -29.86
N ASP A 97 10.03 1.11 -28.74
CA ASP A 97 11.01 1.02 -27.66
C ASP A 97 11.14 -0.41 -27.11
N ALA A 98 12.35 -0.86 -26.80
CA ALA A 98 12.52 -2.12 -26.07
C ALA A 98 11.91 -2.00 -24.65
N VAL A 99 11.23 -3.06 -24.19
CA VAL A 99 10.85 -3.15 -22.78
C VAL A 99 12.07 -3.43 -21.93
N TRP A 100 12.10 -2.88 -20.72
CA TRP A 100 13.21 -3.06 -19.79
C TRP A 100 13.32 -4.51 -19.31
N ASP A 101 14.54 -4.91 -18.97
CA ASP A 101 14.77 -6.15 -18.24
C ASP A 101 14.24 -6.01 -16.79
N HIS A 102 13.62 -7.08 -16.28
CA HIS A 102 13.00 -7.04 -14.96
C HIS A 102 14.02 -6.81 -13.83
N SER A 103 15.27 -7.28 -13.96
CA SER A 103 16.30 -7.07 -12.95
C SER A 103 16.80 -5.63 -12.91
N VAL A 104 16.86 -4.98 -14.08
CA VAL A 104 17.17 -3.54 -14.18
C VAL A 104 16.04 -2.73 -13.56
N PHE A 105 14.79 -3.11 -13.83
CA PHE A 105 13.62 -2.48 -13.22
C PHE A 105 13.67 -2.57 -11.68
N SER A 106 13.90 -3.76 -11.12
CA SER A 106 13.99 -3.95 -9.66
C SER A 106 15.06 -3.05 -9.03
N LYS A 107 16.26 -2.98 -9.61
CA LYS A 107 17.35 -2.13 -9.07
C LYS A 107 17.01 -0.65 -9.09
N ASN A 108 16.36 -0.17 -10.15
CA ASN A 108 15.96 1.23 -10.23
C ASN A 108 14.79 1.54 -9.28
N ARG A 109 13.87 0.58 -9.09
CA ARG A 109 12.83 0.67 -8.06
C ARG A 109 13.46 0.82 -6.69
N ASP A 110 14.37 -0.08 -6.30
CA ASP A 110 14.98 -0.06 -4.97
C ASP A 110 15.65 1.29 -4.69
N ARG A 111 16.37 1.83 -5.67
CA ARG A 111 16.93 3.18 -5.60
C ARG A 111 15.86 4.28 -5.46
N LEU A 112 14.74 4.18 -6.17
CA LEU A 112 13.62 5.12 -6.03
C LEU A 112 13.07 5.11 -4.60
N LEU A 113 13.04 3.95 -3.96
CA LEU A 113 12.58 3.79 -2.57
C LEU A 113 13.56 4.33 -1.55
N GLU A 114 14.86 4.08 -1.73
CA GLU A 114 15.94 4.58 -0.86
C GLU A 114 15.99 6.11 -0.77
N HIS A 115 15.36 6.81 -1.71
CA HIS A 115 15.32 8.27 -1.76
C HIS A 115 13.93 8.87 -1.51
N ASP A 116 13.04 8.14 -0.82
CA ASP A 116 11.73 8.61 -0.37
C ASP A 116 10.83 9.20 -1.48
N VAL A 117 11.07 8.83 -2.74
CA VAL A 117 10.34 9.38 -3.89
C VAL A 117 8.85 9.04 -3.81
N VAL A 118 8.51 7.86 -3.29
CA VAL A 118 7.11 7.43 -3.12
C VAL A 118 6.39 8.34 -2.13
N GLU A 119 7.04 8.69 -1.02
CA GLU A 119 6.50 9.61 -0.01
C GLU A 119 6.34 11.02 -0.58
N ALA A 120 7.35 11.51 -1.28
CA ALA A 120 7.29 12.81 -1.96
C ALA A 120 6.15 12.84 -3.01
N PHE A 121 5.97 11.76 -3.78
CA PHE A 121 4.89 11.65 -4.74
C PHE A 121 3.52 11.63 -4.08
N PHE A 122 3.34 10.84 -3.03
CA PHE A 122 2.09 10.81 -2.27
C PHE A 122 1.76 12.19 -1.70
N THR A 123 2.76 12.88 -1.15
CA THR A 123 2.63 14.26 -0.65
C THR A 123 2.18 15.22 -1.75
N GLU A 124 2.74 15.13 -2.95
CA GLU A 124 2.31 15.96 -4.07
C GLU A 124 0.88 15.65 -4.54
N VAL A 125 0.49 14.37 -4.57
CA VAL A 125 -0.90 13.98 -4.88
C VAL A 125 -1.87 14.56 -3.84
N MET A 126 -1.52 14.50 -2.55
CA MET A 126 -2.30 15.14 -1.49
C MET A 126 -2.34 16.66 -1.62
N SER A 127 -1.24 17.31 -1.99
CA SER A 127 -1.21 18.76 -2.25
C SER A 127 -2.16 19.15 -3.39
N LEU A 128 -2.20 18.36 -4.46
CA LEU A 128 -3.14 18.57 -5.57
C LEU A 128 -4.60 18.40 -5.11
N ALA A 129 -4.88 17.40 -4.29
CA ALA A 129 -6.21 17.18 -3.74
C ALA A 129 -6.66 18.32 -2.80
N ASP A 130 -5.77 18.83 -1.94
CA ASP A 130 -6.05 20.00 -1.07
C ASP A 130 -6.37 21.24 -1.92
N LYS A 131 -5.58 21.51 -2.96
CA LYS A 131 -5.79 22.65 -3.88
C LYS A 131 -7.11 22.56 -4.65
N GLN A 132 -7.59 21.36 -4.94
CA GLN A 132 -8.90 21.13 -5.55
C GLN A 132 -10.04 21.14 -4.54
N GLY A 133 -9.77 21.39 -3.26
CA GLY A 133 -10.75 21.42 -2.20
C GLY A 133 -11.34 20.04 -1.87
N LEU A 134 -10.66 18.95 -2.23
CA LEU A 134 -11.13 17.58 -2.02
C LEU A 134 -10.86 17.08 -0.58
N LEU A 135 -9.82 17.57 0.08
CA LEU A 135 -9.52 17.16 1.46
C LEU A 135 -10.32 17.94 2.51
N SER A 136 -11.20 17.26 3.25
CA SER A 136 -11.72 17.82 4.51
C SER A 136 -10.68 17.66 5.61
N ARG A 137 -10.73 18.56 6.59
CA ARG A 137 -9.86 18.48 7.77
C ARG A 137 -10.62 18.05 9.03
N GLU A 138 -11.90 17.70 8.92
CA GLU A 138 -12.79 17.56 10.08
C GLU A 138 -13.03 16.09 10.48
N HIS A 139 -13.31 15.22 9.51
CA HIS A 139 -13.80 13.87 9.76
C HIS A 139 -12.91 12.82 9.10
N PHE A 140 -12.28 11.98 9.93
CA PHE A 140 -11.40 10.92 9.48
C PHE A 140 -11.92 9.54 9.90
N SER A 141 -11.44 8.50 9.23
CA SER A 141 -11.62 7.11 9.65
C SER A 141 -10.28 6.38 9.64
N VAL A 142 -10.09 5.47 10.59
CA VAL A 142 -8.94 4.57 10.64
C VAL A 142 -9.40 3.12 10.58
N ASP A 143 -8.71 2.31 9.78
CA ASP A 143 -8.94 0.87 9.66
C ASP A 143 -7.58 0.14 9.56
N GLY A 144 -7.47 -0.98 10.27
CA GLY A 144 -6.37 -1.92 10.13
C GLY A 144 -6.70 -2.98 9.09
N THR A 145 -5.77 -3.22 8.17
CA THR A 145 -5.88 -4.26 7.15
C THR A 145 -4.67 -5.19 7.17
N LEU A 146 -4.88 -6.46 6.84
CA LEU A 146 -3.77 -7.39 6.68
C LEU A 146 -3.28 -7.34 5.25
N ILE A 147 -2.00 -7.06 5.10
CA ILE A 147 -1.32 -7.05 3.80
C ILE A 147 -0.57 -8.36 3.67
N GLN A 148 -1.08 -9.27 2.85
CA GLN A 148 -0.44 -10.56 2.65
C GLN A 148 0.96 -10.37 2.05
N ALA A 149 1.96 -10.93 2.73
CA ALA A 149 3.33 -10.94 2.23
C ALA A 149 3.40 -11.86 1.01
N TRP A 150 4.25 -11.53 0.05
CA TRP A 150 4.56 -12.43 -1.08
C TRP A 150 5.61 -13.48 -0.65
N ALA A 151 5.34 -14.12 0.49
CA ALA A 151 6.13 -15.17 1.08
C ALA A 151 5.26 -16.43 1.18
N SER A 152 5.81 -17.55 0.71
CA SER A 152 5.09 -18.82 0.81
C SER A 152 5.25 -19.42 2.21
N HIS A 153 4.29 -20.24 2.63
CA HIS A 153 4.48 -21.05 3.84
C HIS A 153 5.70 -21.99 3.75
N LYS A 154 6.21 -22.32 2.56
CA LYS A 154 7.46 -23.11 2.39
C LYS A 154 8.71 -22.30 2.76
N SER A 155 8.65 -20.98 2.64
CA SER A 155 9.76 -20.09 3.00
C SER A 155 9.91 -19.87 4.51
N PHE A 156 8.88 -20.14 5.31
CA PHE A 156 8.86 -19.84 6.74
C PHE A 156 9.53 -20.98 7.55
N ARG A 157 10.84 -20.88 7.77
CA ARG A 157 11.68 -21.96 8.30
C ARG A 157 12.10 -21.69 9.74
N PRO A 158 12.47 -22.73 10.51
CA PRO A 158 13.07 -22.58 11.83
C PRO A 158 14.32 -21.69 11.79
N LYS A 159 14.46 -20.81 12.79
CA LYS A 159 15.62 -19.91 12.91
C LYS A 159 16.90 -20.62 13.35
N ASP A 160 16.76 -21.76 14.02
CA ASP A 160 17.87 -22.59 14.51
C ASP A 160 18.54 -23.42 13.40
N GLY A 161 18.06 -23.32 12.15
CA GLY A 161 18.63 -24.04 11.02
C GLY A 161 18.28 -25.52 11.00
N SER A 162 17.32 -25.99 11.82
CA SER A 162 16.96 -27.41 11.88
C SER A 162 16.24 -27.95 10.63
N ASP A 163 15.93 -27.08 9.66
CA ASP A 163 15.38 -27.45 8.35
C ASP A 163 16.54 -27.76 7.39
N ASP A 164 17.22 -28.89 7.61
CA ASP A 164 18.09 -29.45 6.58
C ASP A 164 17.21 -29.94 5.41
N PRO A 165 17.50 -29.52 4.15
CA PRO A 165 16.80 -30.09 3.01
C PRO A 165 17.07 -31.60 2.95
N PRO A 166 16.08 -32.43 2.63
CA PRO A 166 16.32 -33.86 2.45
C PRO A 166 17.40 -34.03 1.39
N ALA A 167 18.42 -34.84 1.70
CA ALA A 167 19.49 -35.16 0.76
C ALA A 167 18.89 -35.65 -0.56
N GLY A 168 18.97 -34.83 -1.61
CA GLY A 168 18.49 -35.15 -2.95
C GLY A 168 17.18 -34.47 -3.41
N GLY A 169 16.51 -33.67 -2.58
CA GLY A 169 15.31 -32.92 -2.98
C GLY A 169 15.62 -31.51 -3.44
N GLY A 170 15.30 -31.14 -4.68
CA GLY A 170 15.45 -29.76 -5.16
C GLY A 170 14.68 -28.72 -4.33
N ARG A 171 14.83 -27.43 -4.64
CA ARG A 171 14.21 -26.26 -3.95
C ARG A 171 12.70 -26.35 -3.67
N ASN A 172 12.00 -27.31 -4.28
CA ASN A 172 10.56 -27.54 -4.21
C ASN A 172 10.13 -28.84 -3.49
N ALA A 173 11.03 -29.57 -2.81
CA ALA A 173 10.67 -30.79 -2.09
C ALA A 173 9.48 -30.58 -1.13
N ASP A 174 8.48 -31.44 -1.22
CA ASP A 174 7.28 -31.37 -0.36
C ASP A 174 7.66 -31.77 1.06
N THR A 175 7.67 -30.78 1.94
CA THR A 175 7.81 -30.99 3.38
C THR A 175 6.41 -31.20 3.95
N ASP A 176 6.16 -32.31 4.66
CA ASP A 176 4.88 -32.47 5.35
C ASP A 176 4.88 -31.63 6.64
N TRP A 177 4.08 -30.56 6.65
CA TRP A 177 4.00 -29.62 7.78
C TRP A 177 2.89 -29.95 8.78
N LYS A 178 2.15 -31.07 8.59
CA LYS A 178 1.03 -31.44 9.45
C LYS A 178 1.51 -31.77 10.87
N GLY A 179 0.96 -31.07 11.86
CA GLY A 179 1.18 -31.34 13.30
C GLY A 179 2.35 -30.59 13.96
N LYS A 180 3.22 -29.89 13.20
CA LYS A 180 4.31 -29.09 13.77
C LYS A 180 3.83 -27.67 14.10
N ARG A 181 4.04 -27.24 15.35
CA ARG A 181 3.68 -25.89 15.82
C ARG A 181 4.69 -24.86 15.29
N ARG A 182 4.19 -23.87 14.54
CA ARG A 182 5.00 -22.79 13.95
C ARG A 182 4.60 -21.47 14.58
N SER A 183 5.59 -20.64 14.89
CA SER A 183 5.39 -19.34 15.54
C SER A 183 6.44 -18.34 15.08
N ASN A 184 6.14 -17.04 15.21
CA ASN A 184 7.08 -15.97 14.83
C ASN A 184 8.35 -15.95 15.69
N ASP A 185 8.31 -16.54 16.89
CA ASP A 185 9.48 -16.63 17.75
C ASP A 185 10.49 -17.64 17.19
N THR A 186 9.98 -18.81 16.77
CA THR A 186 10.80 -19.95 16.35
C THR A 186 11.08 -20.03 14.86
N HIS A 187 10.30 -19.33 14.02
CA HIS A 187 10.39 -19.41 12.57
C HIS A 187 10.39 -18.01 11.93
N GLU A 188 11.01 -17.90 10.75
CA GLU A 188 11.04 -16.69 9.91
C GLU A 188 11.01 -17.05 8.43
N SER A 189 10.56 -16.13 7.57
CA SER A 189 10.58 -16.39 6.13
C SER A 189 11.95 -16.09 5.54
N SER A 190 12.52 -17.08 4.85
CA SER A 190 13.79 -16.94 4.13
C SER A 190 13.72 -15.97 2.94
N THR A 191 12.52 -15.65 2.45
CA THR A 191 12.30 -14.72 1.33
C THR A 191 11.85 -13.34 1.79
N ASP A 192 11.34 -13.24 3.02
CA ASP A 192 10.78 -12.01 3.59
C ASP A 192 10.84 -12.05 5.14
N PRO A 193 12.01 -11.78 5.76
CA PRO A 193 12.22 -11.98 7.20
C PRO A 193 11.28 -11.15 8.10
N ASP A 194 10.75 -10.05 7.58
CA ASP A 194 9.86 -9.14 8.33
C ASP A 194 8.40 -9.58 8.29
N ALA A 195 8.03 -10.50 7.39
CA ALA A 195 6.69 -11.07 7.35
C ALA A 195 6.40 -11.84 8.65
N ARG A 196 5.20 -11.65 9.20
CA ARG A 196 4.75 -12.35 10.41
C ARG A 196 3.61 -13.30 10.09
N LEU A 197 3.64 -14.49 10.69
CA LEU A 197 2.55 -15.43 10.67
C LEU A 197 1.44 -14.92 11.57
N PHE A 198 0.29 -14.57 11.00
CA PHE A 198 -0.84 -14.00 11.73
C PHE A 198 -2.15 -14.67 11.34
N ARG A 199 -3.09 -14.72 12.30
CA ARG A 199 -4.40 -15.34 12.13
C ARG A 199 -5.51 -14.34 12.47
N LYS A 200 -6.26 -13.90 11.45
CA LYS A 200 -7.33 -12.89 11.61
C LYS A 200 -8.48 -13.34 12.52
N SER A 201 -8.84 -14.62 12.47
CA SER A 201 -9.92 -15.17 13.29
C SER A 201 -9.67 -16.65 13.59
N ARG A 202 -10.36 -17.20 14.61
CA ARG A 202 -10.31 -18.64 14.91
C ARG A 202 -10.78 -19.55 13.77
N GLN A 203 -11.41 -19.00 12.73
CA GLN A 203 -11.90 -19.75 11.57
C GLN A 203 -11.00 -19.60 10.33
N SER A 204 -10.18 -18.54 10.27
CA SER A 204 -9.27 -18.29 9.14
C SER A 204 -7.97 -19.07 9.29
N GLY A 205 -7.33 -19.44 8.17
CA GLY A 205 -5.95 -19.93 8.19
C GLY A 205 -4.98 -18.83 8.63
N ALA A 206 -3.83 -19.22 9.20
CA ALA A 206 -2.75 -18.28 9.43
C ALA A 206 -2.05 -17.97 8.11
N ILE A 207 -1.77 -16.70 7.84
CA ILE A 207 -1.07 -16.24 6.64
C ILE A 207 0.18 -15.45 7.05
N LEU A 208 1.19 -15.43 6.18
CA LEU A 208 2.30 -14.49 6.33
C LEU A 208 1.84 -13.13 5.84
N CYS A 209 1.86 -12.13 6.73
CA CYS A 209 1.40 -10.81 6.41
C CYS A 209 2.07 -9.73 7.24
N TYR A 210 1.83 -8.51 6.79
CA TYR A 210 2.04 -7.26 7.49
C TYR A 210 0.69 -6.71 7.94
N GLN A 211 0.74 -5.76 8.86
CA GLN A 211 -0.44 -4.99 9.24
C GLN A 211 -0.32 -3.59 8.65
N GLY A 212 -1.22 -3.26 7.73
CA GLY A 212 -1.38 -1.91 7.20
C GLY A 212 -2.41 -1.14 7.99
N HIS A 213 -2.14 0.12 8.28
CA HIS A 213 -3.03 1.04 8.98
C HIS A 213 -3.30 2.20 8.07
N ILE A 214 -4.58 2.47 7.78
CA ILE A 214 -4.99 3.50 6.83
C ILE A 214 -5.77 4.57 7.56
N LEU A 215 -5.38 5.83 7.39
CA LEU A 215 -6.19 6.97 7.75
C LEU A 215 -6.83 7.54 6.49
N MET A 216 -8.15 7.64 6.49
CA MET A 216 -8.95 8.15 5.38
C MET A 216 -9.70 9.41 5.79
N GLU A 217 -9.80 10.36 4.87
CA GLU A 217 -10.69 11.52 4.93
C GLU A 217 -12.08 11.09 4.43
N ASN A 218 -13.13 11.39 5.19
CA ASN A 218 -14.44 10.79 4.97
C ASN A 218 -15.31 11.46 3.89
N ARG A 219 -15.11 12.74 3.58
CA ARG A 219 -15.91 13.50 2.61
C ARG A 219 -15.65 13.04 1.19
N SER A 220 -14.39 12.83 0.83
CA SER A 220 -13.98 12.42 -0.53
C SER A 220 -13.41 11.02 -0.59
N GLY A 221 -13.27 10.33 0.56
CA GLY A 221 -12.78 8.95 0.63
C GLY A 221 -11.29 8.84 0.30
N LEU A 222 -10.52 9.91 0.51
CA LEU A 222 -9.09 9.95 0.19
C LEU A 222 -8.27 9.37 1.33
N VAL A 223 -7.29 8.53 1.00
CA VAL A 223 -6.26 8.10 1.96
C VAL A 223 -5.36 9.30 2.24
N VAL A 224 -5.28 9.72 3.50
CA VAL A 224 -4.46 10.86 3.95
C VAL A 224 -3.19 10.42 4.66
N GLY A 225 -3.11 9.15 5.06
CA GLY A 225 -1.92 8.55 5.62
C GLY A 225 -2.04 7.04 5.66
N ALA A 226 -0.90 6.37 5.51
CA ALA A 226 -0.82 4.92 5.66
C ALA A 226 0.51 4.57 6.34
N VAL A 227 0.46 3.60 7.26
CA VAL A 227 1.64 3.04 7.92
C VAL A 227 1.55 1.53 7.86
N VAL A 228 2.70 0.88 7.68
CA VAL A 228 2.82 -0.57 7.73
C VAL A 228 3.61 -0.92 8.99
N SER A 229 3.13 -1.91 9.73
CA SER A 229 3.82 -2.49 10.89
C SER A 229 3.87 -4.00 10.80
N HIS A 230 4.68 -4.62 11.66
CA HIS A 230 4.58 -6.05 11.90
C HIS A 230 3.18 -6.42 12.40
N ALA A 231 2.68 -7.59 11.98
CA ALA A 231 1.41 -8.13 12.44
C ALA A 231 1.58 -8.82 13.79
N ASP A 232 1.79 -8.02 14.84
CA ASP A 232 1.91 -8.47 16.23
C ASP A 232 0.59 -8.37 17.03
N GLY A 233 -0.43 -7.72 16.45
CA GLY A 233 -1.75 -7.53 17.06
C GLY A 233 -1.83 -6.38 18.06
N PHE A 234 -0.72 -5.70 18.36
CA PHE A 234 -0.66 -4.60 19.34
C PHE A 234 -0.40 -3.24 18.68
N GLY A 235 0.20 -3.22 17.48
CA GLY A 235 0.61 -1.99 16.79
C GLY A 235 -0.52 -1.12 16.23
N GLU A 236 -1.76 -1.61 16.16
CA GLU A 236 -2.87 -0.94 15.47
C GLU A 236 -3.23 0.44 16.05
N ARG A 237 -3.46 0.48 17.36
CA ARG A 237 -3.86 1.72 18.05
C ARG A 237 -2.71 2.74 18.07
N ALA A 238 -1.47 2.27 18.26
CA ALA A 238 -0.29 3.13 18.24
C ALA A 238 -0.09 3.75 16.84
N SER A 239 -0.26 2.95 15.78
CA SER A 239 -0.14 3.41 14.40
C SER A 239 -1.24 4.42 14.05
N ALA A 240 -2.48 4.20 14.50
CA ALA A 240 -3.56 5.15 14.33
C ALA A 240 -3.26 6.52 14.98
N LEU A 241 -2.69 6.53 16.19
CA LEU A 241 -2.28 7.78 16.86
C LEU A 241 -1.14 8.48 16.11
N ARG A 242 -0.14 7.74 15.61
CA ARG A 242 0.95 8.31 14.79
C ARG A 242 0.41 8.94 13.51
N LEU A 243 -0.53 8.27 12.83
CA LEU A 243 -1.17 8.81 11.63
C LEU A 243 -1.95 10.10 11.92
N LEU A 244 -2.62 10.19 13.07
CA LEU A 244 -3.31 11.40 13.50
C LEU A 244 -2.36 12.57 13.80
N ASP A 245 -1.18 12.28 14.35
CA ASP A 245 -0.16 13.29 14.64
C ASP A 245 0.39 13.94 13.35
N CYS A 246 0.36 13.21 12.23
CA CYS A 246 0.73 13.72 10.91
C CYS A 246 -0.37 14.57 10.25
N VAL A 247 -1.61 14.57 10.75
CA VAL A 247 -2.69 15.37 10.15
C VAL A 247 -2.53 16.83 10.55
N PRO A 248 -2.32 17.76 9.60
CA PRO A 248 -2.11 19.17 9.91
C PRO A 248 -3.37 19.84 10.50
N GLY A 249 -3.15 20.92 11.25
CA GLY A 249 -4.22 21.74 11.83
C GLY A 249 -4.51 21.44 13.30
N ARG A 250 -4.79 22.51 14.06
CA ARG A 250 -5.06 22.50 15.51
C ARG A 250 -6.55 22.55 15.86
N HIS A 251 -7.42 22.54 14.86
CA HIS A 251 -8.88 22.52 15.03
C HIS A 251 -9.35 21.15 15.52
N ALA A 252 -10.57 21.11 16.08
CA ALA A 252 -11.18 19.88 16.54
C ALA A 252 -11.44 18.95 15.35
N LYS A 253 -11.06 17.68 15.50
CA LYS A 253 -11.26 16.62 14.49
C LYS A 253 -12.12 15.52 15.10
N THR A 254 -12.73 14.68 14.27
CA THR A 254 -13.34 13.43 14.71
C THR A 254 -12.66 12.25 14.06
N LEU A 255 -12.43 11.18 14.81
CA LEU A 255 -11.89 9.93 14.29
C LEU A 255 -12.91 8.81 14.44
N ARG A 256 -13.32 8.24 13.32
CA ARG A 256 -14.11 7.02 13.28
C ARG A 256 -13.19 5.80 13.30
N ALA A 257 -13.49 4.81 14.14
CA ALA A 257 -12.75 3.54 14.19
C ALA A 257 -13.66 2.38 14.60
N ASP A 258 -13.19 1.15 14.38
CA ASP A 258 -13.96 -0.05 14.71
C ASP A 258 -13.97 -0.39 16.21
N LYS A 259 -14.72 -1.44 16.57
CA LYS A 259 -14.93 -1.89 17.95
C LYS A 259 -13.62 -2.31 18.67
N GLY A 260 -12.58 -2.70 17.91
CA GLY A 260 -11.26 -3.07 18.44
C GLY A 260 -10.48 -1.89 19.01
N TYR A 261 -10.82 -0.66 18.61
CA TYR A 261 -10.22 0.57 19.12
C TYR A 261 -10.86 1.07 20.42
N ASP A 262 -11.95 0.46 20.90
CA ASP A 262 -12.65 0.89 22.12
C ASP A 262 -11.88 0.51 23.40
N MET A 263 -10.77 1.20 23.62
CA MET A 263 -9.90 1.07 24.78
C MET A 263 -9.72 2.41 25.47
N ARG A 264 -9.69 2.41 26.81
CA ARG A 264 -9.57 3.61 27.65
C ARG A 264 -8.36 4.47 27.29
N ASP A 265 -7.19 3.84 27.10
CA ASP A 265 -5.97 4.56 26.73
C ASP A 265 -6.08 5.23 25.36
N PHE A 266 -6.60 4.51 24.35
CA PHE A 266 -6.78 5.07 23.01
C PHE A 266 -7.75 6.25 22.98
N VAL A 267 -8.90 6.12 23.66
CA VAL A 267 -9.90 7.19 23.78
C VAL A 267 -9.31 8.42 24.49
N ARG A 268 -8.54 8.21 25.57
CA ARG A 268 -7.84 9.28 26.29
C ARG A 268 -6.85 9.99 25.36
N ASP A 269 -6.04 9.23 24.64
CA ASP A 269 -4.95 9.76 23.81
C ASP A 269 -5.48 10.48 22.56
N CYS A 270 -6.64 10.09 22.03
CA CYS A 270 -7.37 10.85 21.02
C CYS A 270 -7.85 12.20 21.57
N ARG A 271 -8.46 12.20 22.76
CA ARG A 271 -8.97 13.42 23.41
C ARG A 271 -7.85 14.40 23.73
N ALA A 272 -6.68 13.91 24.17
CA ALA A 272 -5.49 14.72 24.39
C ALA A 272 -5.03 15.46 23.11
N ARG A 273 -5.26 14.86 21.94
CA ARG A 273 -4.99 15.45 20.62
C ARG A 273 -6.12 16.34 20.07
N LYS A 274 -7.14 16.64 20.89
CA LYS A 274 -8.38 17.34 20.46
C LYS A 274 -9.13 16.61 19.34
N VAL A 275 -9.03 15.27 19.33
CA VAL A 275 -9.76 14.40 18.41
C VAL A 275 -10.91 13.74 19.17
N THR A 276 -12.14 13.93 18.69
CA THR A 276 -13.32 13.29 19.24
C THR A 276 -13.42 11.85 18.69
N PRO A 277 -13.32 10.81 19.53
CA PRO A 277 -13.28 9.43 19.07
C PRO A 277 -14.69 8.89 18.80
N HIS A 278 -15.07 8.79 17.53
CA HIS A 278 -16.29 8.13 17.05
C HIS A 278 -16.06 6.62 16.87
N VAL A 279 -15.61 5.97 17.94
CA VAL A 279 -15.30 4.54 17.97
C VAL A 279 -16.56 3.72 18.26
N ALA A 280 -16.76 2.60 17.56
CA ALA A 280 -17.88 1.72 17.84
C ALA A 280 -17.77 1.09 19.24
N ARG A 281 -18.86 1.14 20.02
CA ARG A 281 -18.86 0.67 21.42
C ARG A 281 -18.67 -0.84 21.56
N ASN A 282 -17.84 -1.22 22.52
CA ASN A 282 -17.61 -2.59 22.96
C ASN A 282 -18.19 -2.85 24.34
N ASP A 283 -19.51 -2.88 24.41
CA ASP A 283 -20.22 -3.14 25.67
C ASP A 283 -20.02 -4.58 26.20
N THR A 284 -19.50 -5.48 25.37
CA THR A 284 -19.15 -6.86 25.74
C THR A 284 -17.78 -7.00 26.41
N HIS A 285 -16.98 -5.93 26.46
CA HIS A 285 -15.64 -5.97 27.06
C HIS A 285 -15.72 -5.93 28.60
N GLN A 286 -14.80 -6.64 29.28
CA GLN A 286 -14.69 -6.55 30.74
C GLN A 286 -14.31 -5.12 31.14
N GLY A 287 -15.18 -4.46 31.91
CA GLY A 287 -15.03 -3.06 32.30
C GLY A 287 -15.81 -2.05 31.45
N GLY A 288 -16.63 -2.53 30.51
CA GLY A 288 -17.53 -1.73 29.67
C GLY A 288 -16.82 -0.94 28.57
N SER A 289 -17.60 -0.28 27.72
CA SER A 289 -17.08 0.59 26.67
C SER A 289 -16.31 1.79 27.23
N ALA A 290 -15.20 2.17 26.58
CA ALA A 290 -14.45 3.38 26.92
C ALA A 290 -15.10 4.65 26.36
N ILE A 291 -16.01 4.51 25.39
CA ILE A 291 -16.79 5.61 24.83
C ILE A 291 -17.96 5.96 25.77
N ASP A 292 -17.87 7.15 26.36
CA ASP A 292 -18.85 7.70 27.28
C ASP A 292 -19.92 8.57 26.58
N GLY A 293 -20.85 9.11 27.38
CA GLY A 293 -21.91 10.01 26.93
C GLY A 293 -21.43 11.33 26.33
N ARG A 294 -20.16 11.73 26.53
CA ARG A 294 -19.63 12.97 25.93
C ARG A 294 -19.50 12.86 24.42
N THR A 295 -19.30 11.65 23.90
CA THR A 295 -19.19 11.38 22.47
C THR A 295 -20.50 10.80 21.93
N SER A 296 -21.06 9.80 22.62
CA SER A 296 -22.21 9.04 22.09
C SER A 296 -23.54 9.81 22.03
N ARG A 297 -23.68 10.91 22.76
CA ARG A 297 -24.90 11.75 22.75
C ARG A 297 -25.08 12.60 21.49
N HIS A 298 -24.01 12.84 20.73
CA HIS A 298 -24.04 13.77 19.60
C HIS A 298 -24.56 13.10 18.33
N THR A 299 -25.41 13.79 17.56
CA THR A 299 -25.97 13.28 16.30
C THR A 299 -24.88 12.83 15.32
N GLY A 300 -23.76 13.56 15.26
CA GLY A 300 -22.62 13.20 14.41
C GLY A 300 -21.98 11.85 14.76
N TYR A 301 -22.04 11.42 16.03
CA TYR A 301 -21.64 10.08 16.43
C TYR A 301 -22.57 9.04 15.82
N GLY A 302 -23.88 9.21 15.93
CA GLY A 302 -24.88 8.32 15.33
C GLY A 302 -24.71 8.17 13.82
N ILE A 303 -24.55 9.28 13.08
CA ILE A 303 -24.32 9.27 11.63
C ILE A 303 -23.05 8.48 11.29
N SER A 304 -21.96 8.73 12.01
CA SER A 304 -20.70 8.03 11.77
C SER A 304 -20.77 6.53 12.01
N GLN A 305 -21.70 6.00 12.82
CA GLN A 305 -21.83 4.55 12.98
C GLN A 305 -22.42 3.88 11.72
N VAL A 306 -23.17 4.62 10.89
CA VAL A 306 -23.90 4.09 9.74
C VAL A 306 -23.15 4.31 8.41
N SER A 307 -22.38 5.40 8.29
CA SER A 307 -21.58 5.68 7.09
C SER A 307 -20.22 4.97 7.11
N LEU A 308 -20.13 3.79 6.48
CA LEU A 308 -18.86 3.12 6.20
C LEU A 308 -18.27 3.66 4.87
N PRO A 309 -17.05 4.20 4.83
CA PRO A 309 -16.30 4.27 3.58
C PRO A 309 -16.03 2.84 3.09
N ALA A 310 -16.12 2.62 1.79
CA ALA A 310 -15.98 1.30 1.17
C ALA A 310 -14.58 0.72 1.43
N LYS A 311 -14.51 -0.53 1.93
CA LYS A 311 -13.29 -1.25 2.35
C LYS A 311 -12.36 -1.75 1.22
N ASN A 312 -12.36 -1.12 0.05
CA ASN A 312 -11.60 -1.61 -1.11
C ASN A 312 -10.42 -0.70 -1.45
N VAL A 313 -9.36 -0.75 -0.64
CA VAL A 313 -8.03 -0.30 -1.05
C VAL A 313 -7.10 -1.52 -1.11
N PRO A 314 -6.66 -1.97 -2.29
CA PRO A 314 -5.65 -3.02 -2.41
C PRO A 314 -4.27 -2.45 -2.02
N LEU A 315 -3.94 -2.49 -0.73
CA LEU A 315 -2.65 -2.02 -0.19
C LEU A 315 -1.51 -3.05 -0.28
N ALA A 316 -1.73 -4.18 -0.95
CA ALA A 316 -0.77 -5.29 -0.96
C ALA A 316 0.61 -4.91 -1.53
N GLU A 317 0.70 -3.85 -2.33
CA GLU A 317 1.92 -3.45 -3.02
C GLU A 317 2.72 -2.33 -2.31
N CYS A 318 2.10 -1.52 -1.44
CA CYS A 318 2.82 -0.44 -0.73
C CYS A 318 3.89 -0.96 0.26
N VAL A 319 3.76 -2.21 0.73
CA VAL A 319 4.64 -2.77 1.75
C VAL A 319 6.04 -3.05 1.22
N LYS A 320 6.18 -3.52 -0.03
CA LYS A 320 7.52 -3.70 -0.62
C LYS A 320 8.22 -2.39 -0.91
N LEU A 321 7.46 -1.30 -1.04
CA LEU A 321 7.99 0.01 -1.39
C LEU A 321 8.58 0.77 -0.17
N THR A 322 8.29 0.34 1.07
CA THR A 322 8.66 1.09 2.29
C THR A 322 9.75 0.41 3.14
N GLN A 323 10.29 -0.74 2.71
CA GLN A 323 11.29 -1.49 3.49
C GLN A 323 12.72 -0.93 3.43
N GLY A 324 12.96 0.14 2.69
CA GLY A 324 14.27 0.79 2.60
C GLY A 324 14.48 1.87 3.66
N GLY A 325 14.31 1.58 4.96
CA GLY A 325 14.54 2.64 5.96
C GLY A 325 14.12 2.40 7.40
N TRP A 326 14.27 1.18 7.94
CA TRP A 326 14.11 0.96 9.39
C TRP A 326 15.37 0.26 9.93
N LYS A 327 16.40 1.06 10.21
CA LYS A 327 17.42 0.66 11.19
C LYS A 327 17.06 1.35 12.49
N ASP A 328 16.57 0.56 13.43
CA ASP A 328 16.31 0.98 14.80
C ASP A 328 17.59 1.55 15.43
N GLY A 329 17.45 2.71 16.07
CA GLY A 329 18.38 3.30 17.02
C GLY A 329 17.66 3.52 18.35
#